data_AF-A0AAN7BIY0-F1
#
_entry.id   AF-A0AAN7BIY0-F1
#
_cell.length_a   1.000
_cell.length_b   1.000
_cell.length_c   1.000
_cell.angle_alpha   90.00
_cell.angle_beta   90.00
_cell.angle_gamma   90.00
#
_symmetry.space_group_name_H-M   'P 1'
#
loop_
_entity.id
_entity.type
_entity.pdbx_description
1 polymer ?
#
loop_
_entity_poly.entity_id
_entity_poly.type
_entity_poly.pdbx_seq_one_letter_code
_entity_poly.pdbx_strand_id
1 'polypeptide(L)'
;MATLAPNKPQESQQDEVAIDFDAIRAWLTEQQRNPDREITPMQKRALQDLHRSLNKEEPPMGDLDWISLMEQYKNAHKAEGAFHIFHDTEAPLGKWTCIVKFRGHKDSDDVYTFPVGDPPAFAKKKDAKRYAAKCCIEWLMKERYMPMGGASVSFLKGTQGVRHFQPKILPVPEEDRGGARLGGGPVPTGKEYKMDVHDEDIPATKRVEEMCRRLGLVSPKYVVTPNLDNEAYFDGYADFAADAGRISTKETKVKFIYSRTFTRHAIAEKVLGILFEIEKKRKEICDEVAGEVLATFVSKK
;
A
#
# COMPACT_ATOMS: atom_id res chain seq x y z
N MET A 1 -25.69 -53.65 -39.72
CA MET A 1 -24.29 -53.30 -39.39
C MET A 1 -23.86 -52.18 -40.31
N ALA A 2 -23.90 -50.93 -39.85
CA ALA A 2 -23.47 -49.75 -40.60
C ALA A 2 -22.30 -49.10 -39.85
N THR A 3 -21.13 -49.10 -40.47
CA THR A 3 -19.88 -48.63 -39.90
C THR A 3 -19.79 -47.11 -40.07
N LEU A 4 -19.97 -46.37 -38.98
CA LEU A 4 -19.75 -44.92 -38.90
C LEU A 4 -18.24 -44.64 -38.86
N ALA A 5 -17.72 -43.93 -39.86
CA ALA A 5 -16.34 -43.44 -39.88
C ALA A 5 -16.19 -42.18 -39.00
N PRO A 6 -15.06 -42.01 -38.28
CA PRO A 6 -14.83 -40.85 -37.43
C PRO A 6 -14.47 -39.61 -38.25
N ASN A 7 -15.23 -38.53 -38.02
CA ASN A 7 -15.04 -37.20 -38.59
C ASN A 7 -13.79 -36.55 -37.97
N LYS A 8 -12.75 -36.29 -38.78
CA LYS A 8 -11.53 -35.58 -38.35
C LYS A 8 -11.85 -34.08 -38.25
N PRO A 9 -11.52 -33.40 -37.13
CA PRO A 9 -11.65 -31.94 -37.04
C PRO A 9 -10.71 -31.28 -38.05
N GLN A 10 -11.25 -30.42 -38.91
CA GLN A 10 -10.45 -29.54 -39.77
C GLN A 10 -9.79 -28.46 -38.89
N GLU A 11 -8.47 -28.53 -38.81
CA GLU A 11 -7.61 -27.54 -38.20
C GLU A 11 -7.57 -26.30 -39.12
N SER A 12 -8.25 -25.24 -38.71
CA SER A 12 -8.34 -23.97 -39.45
C SER A 12 -6.98 -23.29 -39.48
N GLN A 13 -6.32 -23.32 -40.64
CA GLN A 13 -5.14 -22.51 -40.96
C GLN A 13 -5.53 -21.02 -40.87
N GLN A 14 -5.03 -20.32 -39.86
CA GLN A 14 -5.02 -18.87 -39.83
C GLN A 14 -3.87 -18.40 -40.73
N ASP A 15 -4.20 -17.87 -41.90
CA ASP A 15 -3.24 -17.15 -42.74
C ASP A 15 -2.68 -15.96 -41.96
N GLU A 16 -1.39 -15.99 -41.65
CA GLU A 16 -0.66 -14.83 -41.10
C GLU A 16 -0.61 -13.73 -42.17
N VAL A 17 -1.52 -12.76 -42.07
CA VAL A 17 -1.48 -11.57 -42.91
C VAL A 17 -0.25 -10.75 -42.52
N ALA A 18 0.73 -10.66 -43.41
CA ALA A 18 1.90 -9.81 -43.23
C ALA A 18 1.47 -8.34 -43.12
N ILE A 19 1.84 -7.69 -42.02
CA ILE A 19 1.51 -6.29 -41.76
C ILE A 19 2.50 -5.40 -42.53
N ASP A 20 2.01 -4.60 -43.48
CA ASP A 20 2.80 -3.60 -44.20
C ASP A 20 3.01 -2.33 -43.34
N PHE A 21 4.17 -2.25 -42.71
CA PHE A 21 4.53 -1.12 -41.84
C PHE A 21 4.74 0.19 -42.61
N ASP A 22 5.12 0.14 -43.89
CA ASP A 22 5.38 1.35 -44.67
C ASP A 22 4.06 2.00 -45.11
N ALA A 23 3.05 1.21 -45.47
CA ALA A 23 1.68 1.69 -45.69
C ALA A 23 1.09 2.34 -44.42
N ILE A 24 1.28 1.73 -43.25
CA ILE A 24 0.83 2.29 -41.96
C ILE A 24 1.54 3.61 -41.67
N ARG A 25 2.86 3.69 -41.91
CA ARG A 25 3.64 4.91 -41.71
C ARG A 25 3.15 6.05 -42.61
N ALA A 26 2.93 5.76 -43.90
CA ALA A 26 2.40 6.74 -44.85
C ALA A 26 1.01 7.25 -44.44
N TRP A 27 0.12 6.35 -44.00
CA TRP A 27 -1.19 6.72 -43.49
C TRP A 27 -1.10 7.61 -42.24
N LEU A 28 -0.22 7.28 -41.29
CA LEU A 28 0.00 8.12 -40.10
C LEU A 28 0.51 9.52 -40.45
N THR A 29 1.44 9.63 -41.40
CA THR A 29 1.92 10.93 -41.90
C THR A 29 0.78 11.75 -42.55
N GLU A 30 -0.10 11.10 -43.30
CA GLU A 30 -1.26 11.76 -43.89
C GLU A 30 -2.28 12.24 -42.85
N GLN A 31 -2.53 11.43 -41.81
CA GLN A 31 -3.40 11.82 -40.68
C GLN A 31 -2.84 13.00 -39.89
N GLN A 32 -1.52 13.05 -39.69
CA GLN A 32 -0.87 14.19 -39.02
C GLN A 32 -0.98 15.48 -39.85
N ARG A 33 -0.99 15.38 -41.18
CA ARG A 33 -1.13 16.52 -42.08
C ARG A 33 -2.56 17.06 -42.14
N ASN A 34 -3.55 16.19 -41.98
CA ASN A 34 -4.97 16.52 -42.04
C ASN A 34 -5.70 16.00 -40.78
N PRO A 35 -5.60 16.70 -39.64
CA PRO A 35 -6.16 16.23 -38.37
C PRO A 35 -7.69 16.15 -38.36
N ASP A 36 -8.36 16.84 -39.29
CA ASP A 36 -9.82 16.82 -39.46
C ASP A 36 -10.33 15.56 -40.18
N ARG A 37 -9.43 14.70 -40.66
CA ARG A 37 -9.81 13.44 -41.32
C ARG A 37 -10.36 12.48 -40.28
N GLU A 38 -11.60 12.04 -40.48
CA GLU A 38 -12.27 11.16 -39.54
C GLU A 38 -11.56 9.80 -39.46
N ILE A 39 -11.04 9.48 -38.27
CA ILE A 39 -10.53 8.16 -37.94
C ILE A 39 -11.72 7.29 -37.55
N THR A 40 -11.86 6.12 -38.18
CA THR A 40 -12.95 5.21 -37.84
C THR A 40 -12.86 4.75 -36.37
N PRO A 41 -13.99 4.44 -35.70
CA PRO A 41 -13.97 3.95 -34.32
C PRO A 41 -13.06 2.72 -34.12
N MET A 42 -12.99 1.85 -35.12
CA MET A 42 -12.15 0.65 -35.11
C MET A 42 -10.65 1.00 -35.19
N GLN A 43 -10.26 1.92 -36.08
CA GLN A 43 -8.87 2.39 -36.17
C GLN A 43 -8.46 3.12 -34.88
N LYS A 44 -9.36 3.92 -34.31
CA LYS A 44 -9.12 4.62 -33.05
C LYS A 44 -8.87 3.63 -31.91
N ARG A 45 -9.68 2.58 -31.82
CA ARG A 45 -9.48 1.50 -30.85
C ARG A 45 -8.16 0.78 -31.06
N ALA A 46 -7.82 0.42 -32.30
CA ALA A 46 -6.56 -0.24 -32.62
C ALA A 46 -5.32 0.62 -32.27
N LEU A 47 -5.38 1.93 -32.55
CA LEU A 47 -4.33 2.87 -32.16
C LEU A 47 -4.23 3.04 -30.65
N GLN A 48 -5.36 3.07 -29.93
CA GLN A 48 -5.37 3.11 -28.46
C GLN A 48 -4.76 1.85 -27.86
N ASP A 49 -5.07 0.67 -28.40
CA ASP A 49 -4.50 -0.60 -27.97
C ASP A 49 -2.99 -0.67 -28.26
N LEU A 50 -2.56 -0.21 -29.44
CA LEU A 50 -1.14 -0.10 -29.78
C LEU A 50 -0.42 0.89 -28.84
N HIS A 51 -1.00 2.05 -28.59
CA HIS A 51 -0.44 3.05 -27.67
C HIS A 51 -0.31 2.51 -26.24
N ARG A 52 -1.30 1.75 -25.74
CA ARG A 52 -1.23 1.07 -24.43
C ARG A 52 -0.16 -0.03 -24.39
N SER A 53 0.02 -0.74 -25.50
CA SER A 53 1.07 -1.76 -25.62
C SER A 53 2.47 -1.14 -25.57
N LEU A 54 2.64 0.00 -26.26
CA LEU A 54 3.91 0.72 -26.35
C LEU A 54 4.23 1.48 -25.06
N ASN A 55 3.24 2.11 -24.44
CA ASN A 55 3.41 2.81 -23.16
C ASN A 55 3.36 1.81 -22.02
N LYS A 56 4.53 1.29 -21.68
CA LYS A 56 4.76 0.43 -20.51
C LYS A 56 4.70 1.20 -19.17
N GLU A 57 4.43 2.50 -19.20
CA GLU A 57 4.31 3.30 -17.99
C GLU A 57 3.05 2.92 -17.23
N GLU A 58 3.25 2.11 -16.19
CA GLU A 58 2.20 1.83 -15.22
C GLU A 58 1.82 3.14 -14.51
N PRO A 59 0.52 3.46 -14.38
CA PRO A 59 0.10 4.67 -13.71
C PRO A 59 0.71 4.79 -12.31
N PRO A 60 1.19 5.97 -11.89
CA PRO A 60 1.79 6.14 -10.58
C PRO A 60 0.73 5.89 -9.50
N MET A 61 0.92 4.85 -8.70
CA MET A 61 0.00 4.47 -7.62
C MET A 61 0.25 5.24 -6.32
N GLY A 62 1.44 5.82 -6.15
CA GLY A 62 1.85 6.47 -4.90
C GLY A 62 2.01 5.48 -3.74
N ASP A 63 2.34 6.02 -2.57
CA ASP A 63 2.76 5.21 -1.40
C ASP A 63 1.60 4.79 -0.50
N LEU A 64 0.38 5.26 -0.79
CA LEU A 64 -0.80 4.94 0.02
C LEU A 64 -1.28 3.50 -0.24
N ASP A 65 -1.76 2.87 0.83
CA ASP A 65 -2.47 1.60 0.76
C ASP A 65 -3.96 1.83 0.47
N TRP A 66 -4.25 2.07 -0.80
CA TRP A 66 -5.61 2.34 -1.30
C TRP A 66 -6.60 1.22 -1.01
N ILE A 67 -6.14 -0.05 -0.96
CA ILE A 67 -7.01 -1.19 -0.67
C ILE A 67 -7.43 -1.13 0.81
N SER A 68 -6.48 -0.91 1.71
CA SER A 68 -6.78 -0.76 3.13
C SER A 68 -7.69 0.44 3.42
N LEU A 69 -7.50 1.57 2.73
CA LEU A 69 -8.38 2.74 2.86
C LEU A 69 -9.82 2.44 2.42
N MET A 70 -9.98 1.74 1.30
CA MET A 70 -11.31 1.37 0.80
C MET A 70 -12.01 0.34 1.71
N GLU A 71 -11.25 -0.58 2.32
CA GLU A 71 -11.77 -1.50 3.33
C GLU A 71 -12.19 -0.78 4.61
N GLN A 72 -11.40 0.20 5.07
CA GLN A 72 -11.76 1.06 6.19
C GLN A 72 -13.04 1.86 5.90
N TYR A 73 -13.19 2.40 4.69
CA TYR A 73 -14.43 3.07 4.26
C TYR A 73 -15.63 2.13 4.32
N LYS A 74 -15.53 0.93 3.74
CA LYS A 74 -16.60 -0.07 3.80
C LYS A 74 -17.00 -0.39 5.25
N ASN A 75 -16.01 -0.53 6.14
CA ASN A 75 -16.27 -0.82 7.55
C ASN A 75 -16.94 0.35 8.28
N ALA A 76 -16.54 1.59 8.00
CA ALA A 76 -17.15 2.79 8.56
C ALA A 76 -18.62 2.96 8.11
N HIS A 77 -18.92 2.65 6.85
CA HIS A 77 -20.25 2.79 6.25
C HIS A 77 -21.04 1.48 6.19
N LYS A 78 -20.67 0.48 6.99
CA LYS A 78 -21.34 -0.83 6.99
C LYS A 78 -22.82 -0.72 7.37
N ALA A 79 -23.16 0.20 8.28
CA ALA A 79 -24.55 0.45 8.70
C ALA A 79 -25.41 1.07 7.57
N GLU A 80 -24.77 1.81 6.67
CA GLU A 80 -25.38 2.42 5.48
C GLU A 80 -25.49 1.43 4.32
N GLY A 81 -24.91 0.23 4.48
CA GLY A 81 -24.90 -0.83 3.48
C GLY A 81 -23.90 -0.63 2.35
N ALA A 82 -22.84 0.14 2.60
CA ALA A 82 -21.75 0.29 1.65
C ALA A 82 -21.07 -1.07 1.38
N PHE A 83 -20.81 -1.37 0.11
CA PHE A 83 -20.03 -2.54 -0.27
C PHE A 83 -19.19 -2.27 -1.51
N HIS A 84 -18.15 -3.09 -1.68
CA HIS A 84 -17.35 -3.11 -2.90
C HIS A 84 -16.99 -4.55 -3.28
N ILE A 85 -16.81 -4.79 -4.58
CA ILE A 85 -16.39 -6.09 -5.13
C ILE A 85 -15.33 -5.84 -6.19
N PHE A 86 -14.20 -6.53 -6.07
CA PHE A 86 -13.15 -6.51 -7.08
C PHE A 86 -13.36 -7.64 -8.10
N HIS A 87 -13.20 -7.30 -9.38
CA HIS A 87 -13.16 -8.27 -10.48
C HIS A 87 -11.82 -8.13 -11.19
N ASP A 88 -10.96 -9.13 -10.98
CA ASP A 88 -9.67 -9.24 -11.63
C ASP A 88 -9.85 -9.97 -12.99
N THR A 89 -9.28 -9.44 -14.07
CA THR A 89 -9.34 -10.04 -15.41
C THR A 89 -7.93 -10.09 -16.00
N GLU A 90 -7.61 -11.19 -16.69
CA GLU A 90 -6.36 -11.29 -17.45
C GLU A 90 -6.44 -10.41 -18.69
N ALA A 91 -5.47 -9.52 -18.84
CA ALA A 91 -5.31 -8.68 -20.00
C ALA A 91 -4.33 -9.32 -21.00
N PRO A 92 -4.34 -8.89 -22.27
CA PRO A 92 -3.38 -9.37 -23.27
C PRO A 92 -1.94 -9.23 -22.77
N LEU A 93 -1.05 -10.10 -23.28
CA LEU A 93 0.39 -10.10 -22.97
C LEU A 93 0.71 -10.51 -21.52
N GLY A 94 -0.15 -11.32 -20.88
CA GLY A 94 0.08 -11.82 -19.52
C GLY A 94 -0.02 -10.74 -18.45
N LYS A 95 -0.71 -9.63 -18.74
CA LYS A 95 -0.97 -8.55 -17.80
C LYS A 95 -2.29 -8.75 -17.06
N TRP A 96 -2.56 -7.91 -16.08
CA TRP A 96 -3.75 -7.94 -15.24
C TRP A 96 -4.48 -6.61 -15.29
N THR A 97 -5.79 -6.65 -15.43
CA THR A 97 -6.68 -5.52 -15.18
C THR A 97 -7.57 -5.84 -14.00
N CYS A 98 -8.01 -4.82 -13.28
CA CYS A 98 -8.97 -4.97 -12.21
C CYS A 98 -9.99 -3.85 -12.32
N ILE A 99 -11.25 -4.20 -12.08
CA ILE A 99 -12.32 -3.25 -11.85
C ILE A 99 -12.87 -3.43 -10.44
N VAL A 100 -13.29 -2.36 -9.80
CA VAL A 100 -14.03 -2.39 -8.54
C VAL A 100 -15.44 -1.87 -8.79
N LYS A 101 -16.42 -2.66 -8.38
CA LYS A 101 -17.82 -2.25 -8.30
C LYS A 101 -18.09 -1.75 -6.89
N PHE A 102 -18.61 -0.55 -6.76
CA PHE A 102 -18.83 0.13 -5.50
C PHE A 102 -20.30 0.59 -5.38
N ARG A 103 -20.88 0.39 -4.21
CA ARG A 103 -22.17 0.96 -3.82
C ARG A 103 -22.02 1.67 -2.48
N GLY A 104 -22.40 2.94 -2.42
CA GLY A 104 -22.27 3.77 -1.22
C GLY A 104 -23.39 3.57 -0.19
N HIS A 105 -24.63 3.33 -0.63
CA HIS A 105 -25.79 3.25 0.24
C HIS A 105 -26.72 2.10 -0.18
N LYS A 106 -27.33 1.40 0.79
CA LYS A 106 -28.25 0.27 0.54
C LYS A 106 -29.48 0.64 -0.29
N ASP A 107 -29.97 1.87 -0.12
CA ASP A 107 -31.20 2.36 -0.75
C ASP A 107 -30.94 2.99 -2.14
N SER A 108 -29.67 3.12 -2.53
CA SER A 108 -29.31 3.51 -3.90
C SER A 108 -29.05 2.25 -4.72
N ASP A 109 -29.75 2.13 -5.84
CA ASP A 109 -29.49 1.08 -6.83
C ASP A 109 -28.23 1.37 -7.68
N ASP A 110 -27.62 2.54 -7.50
CA ASP A 110 -26.46 2.95 -8.30
C ASP A 110 -25.23 2.14 -7.90
N VAL A 111 -24.72 1.38 -8.87
CA VAL A 111 -23.45 0.65 -8.76
C VAL A 111 -22.43 1.33 -9.65
N TYR A 112 -21.45 1.96 -9.01
CA TYR A 112 -20.35 2.63 -9.68
C TYR A 112 -19.25 1.63 -10.01
N THR A 113 -18.63 1.76 -11.19
CA THR A 113 -17.52 0.89 -11.61
C THR A 113 -16.28 1.73 -11.84
N PHE A 114 -15.17 1.32 -11.23
CA PHE A 114 -13.88 2.00 -11.34
C PHE A 114 -12.78 1.03 -11.77
N PRO A 115 -11.78 1.48 -12.57
CA PRO A 115 -11.73 2.78 -13.24
C PRO A 115 -12.86 2.96 -14.26
N VAL A 116 -13.21 4.21 -14.56
CA VAL A 116 -14.25 4.53 -15.55
C VAL A 116 -13.69 4.32 -16.96
N GLY A 117 -14.35 3.49 -17.76
CA GLY A 117 -13.90 3.11 -19.10
C GLY A 117 -13.03 1.86 -19.11
N ASP A 118 -11.98 1.87 -19.93
CA ASP A 118 -11.08 0.72 -20.04
C ASP A 118 -10.02 0.74 -18.93
N PRO A 119 -9.93 -0.32 -18.11
CA PRO A 119 -8.92 -0.40 -17.06
C PRO A 119 -7.50 -0.53 -17.64
N PRO A 120 -6.50 0.15 -17.06
CA PRO A 120 -5.10 -0.04 -17.45
C PRO A 120 -4.60 -1.43 -17.03
N ALA A 121 -3.68 -1.96 -17.82
CA ALA A 121 -3.12 -3.29 -17.62
C ALA A 121 -1.76 -3.22 -16.90
N PHE A 122 -1.62 -4.01 -15.84
CA PHE A 122 -0.44 -4.04 -14.96
C PHE A 122 0.27 -5.39 -15.06
N ALA A 123 1.58 -5.41 -14.81
CA ALA A 123 2.32 -6.67 -14.75
C ALA A 123 1.87 -7.55 -13.58
N LYS A 124 1.45 -6.94 -12.45
CA LYS A 124 1.04 -7.64 -11.23
C LYS A 124 -0.45 -7.43 -10.95
N LYS A 125 -1.13 -8.52 -10.57
CA LYS A 125 -2.53 -8.52 -10.12
C LYS A 125 -2.79 -7.59 -8.93
N LYS A 126 -1.84 -7.51 -7.98
CA LYS A 126 -1.93 -6.64 -6.80
C LYS A 126 -1.99 -5.16 -7.19
N ASP A 127 -1.20 -4.76 -8.18
CA ASP A 127 -1.11 -3.37 -8.63
C ASP A 127 -2.37 -2.94 -9.40
N ALA A 128 -2.91 -3.83 -10.24
CA ALA A 128 -4.21 -3.61 -10.87
C ALA A 128 -5.32 -3.35 -9.82
N LYS A 129 -5.35 -4.15 -8.75
CA LYS A 129 -6.31 -3.99 -7.65
C LYS A 129 -6.12 -2.69 -6.88
N ARG A 130 -4.86 -2.33 -6.57
CA ARG A 130 -4.53 -1.06 -5.91
C ARG A 130 -4.97 0.13 -6.75
N TYR A 131 -4.78 0.07 -8.07
CA TYR A 131 -5.19 1.12 -8.98
C TYR A 131 -6.72 1.28 -9.03
N ALA A 132 -7.47 0.17 -9.14
CA ALA A 132 -8.94 0.21 -9.10
C ALA A 132 -9.45 0.84 -7.79
N ALA A 133 -8.85 0.46 -6.65
CA ALA A 133 -9.16 1.05 -5.35
C ALA A 133 -8.82 2.56 -5.31
N LYS A 134 -7.67 2.97 -5.85
CA LYS A 134 -7.27 4.38 -5.94
C LYS A 134 -8.32 5.21 -6.68
N CYS A 135 -8.74 4.77 -7.87
CA CYS A 135 -9.77 5.49 -8.65
C CYS A 135 -11.09 5.63 -7.88
N CYS A 136 -11.51 4.59 -7.17
CA CYS A 136 -12.72 4.63 -6.34
C CYS A 136 -12.57 5.63 -5.18
N ILE A 137 -11.44 5.63 -4.47
CA ILE A 137 -11.18 6.55 -3.37
C ILE A 137 -11.08 8.01 -3.84
N GLU A 138 -10.37 8.26 -4.96
CA GLU A 138 -10.29 9.60 -5.55
C GLU A 138 -11.68 10.14 -5.92
N TRP A 139 -12.55 9.28 -6.45
CA TRP A 139 -13.95 9.63 -6.69
C TRP A 139 -14.69 9.95 -5.39
N LEU A 140 -14.56 9.11 -4.35
CA LEU A 140 -15.17 9.38 -3.03
C LEU A 140 -14.70 10.72 -2.43
N MET A 141 -13.41 11.06 -2.58
CA MET A 141 -12.87 12.33 -2.12
C MET A 141 -13.45 13.51 -2.92
N LYS A 142 -13.57 13.36 -4.25
CA LYS A 142 -14.13 14.37 -5.14
C LYS A 142 -15.60 14.68 -4.84
N GLU A 143 -16.39 13.63 -4.63
CA GLU A 143 -17.81 13.70 -4.27
C GLU A 143 -18.04 14.05 -2.78
N ARG A 144 -16.96 14.34 -2.03
CA ARG A 144 -17.01 14.72 -0.60
C ARG A 144 -17.54 13.62 0.33
N TYR A 145 -17.61 12.39 -0.13
CA TYR A 145 -17.87 11.21 0.70
C TYR A 145 -16.65 10.77 1.51
N MET A 146 -15.46 11.33 1.27
CA MET A 146 -14.25 11.06 2.06
C MET A 146 -13.41 12.35 2.19
N PRO A 147 -12.77 12.62 3.34
CA PRO A 147 -11.86 13.76 3.48
C PRO A 147 -10.63 13.62 2.56
N MET A 148 -10.23 14.73 1.93
CA MET A 148 -9.12 14.77 0.95
C MET A 148 -7.75 14.37 1.52
N GLY A 149 -7.61 14.28 2.85
CA GLY A 149 -6.33 14.02 3.50
C GLY A 149 -5.81 12.59 3.38
N GLY A 150 -6.66 11.61 3.00
CA GLY A 150 -6.27 10.22 2.77
C GLY A 150 -5.67 9.46 3.97
N ALA A 151 -5.37 10.15 5.08
CA ALA A 151 -4.70 9.60 6.25
C ALA A 151 -5.65 8.95 7.26
N SER A 152 -6.95 9.24 7.17
CA SER A 152 -7.95 8.62 8.03
C SER A 152 -9.33 8.69 7.40
N VAL A 153 -10.08 7.58 7.51
CA VAL A 153 -11.49 7.48 7.11
C VAL A 153 -12.43 7.96 8.22
N SER A 154 -11.88 8.61 9.26
CA SER A 154 -12.67 9.22 10.33
C SER A 154 -13.34 10.49 9.82
N PHE A 155 -14.62 10.39 9.53
CA PHE A 155 -15.48 11.56 9.39
C PHE A 155 -15.51 12.31 10.71
N LEU A 156 -15.24 13.62 10.67
CA LEU A 156 -15.67 14.50 11.75
C LEU A 156 -17.19 14.30 11.88
N LYS A 157 -17.64 13.66 12.96
CA LYS A 157 -19.05 13.69 13.37
C LYS A 157 -19.39 15.14 13.74
N GLY A 158 -19.56 15.98 12.72
CA GLY A 158 -20.07 17.34 12.87
C GLY A 158 -21.57 17.26 13.11
N THR A 159 -21.96 17.53 14.35
CA THR A 159 -23.05 18.46 14.67
C THR A 159 -24.29 18.38 13.75
N GLN A 160 -24.92 17.20 13.66
CA GLN A 160 -26.35 17.19 13.31
C GLN A 160 -27.15 17.44 14.57
N GLY A 161 -28.01 18.45 14.50
CA GLY A 161 -28.66 19.09 15.63
C GLY A 161 -29.43 18.15 16.56
N VAL A 162 -29.41 18.52 17.83
CA VAL A 162 -30.39 18.24 18.89
C VAL A 162 -31.43 17.17 18.53
N ARG A 163 -31.13 15.91 18.87
CA ARG A 163 -32.16 15.04 19.44
C ARG A 163 -31.62 14.40 20.71
N HIS A 164 -32.23 14.87 21.79
CA HIS A 164 -32.10 14.40 23.16
C HIS A 164 -32.29 12.88 23.20
N PHE A 165 -31.20 12.14 23.43
CA PHE A 165 -31.26 10.77 23.90
C PHE A 165 -30.63 10.75 25.28
N GLN A 166 -31.48 10.60 26.31
CA GLN A 166 -31.03 10.27 27.66
C GLN A 166 -30.34 8.90 27.65
N PRO A 167 -29.21 8.74 28.34
CA PRO A 167 -28.65 7.41 28.60
C PRO A 167 -29.52 6.71 29.64
N LYS A 168 -30.27 5.70 29.21
CA LYS A 168 -30.90 4.73 30.12
C LYS A 168 -29.80 3.81 30.62
N ILE A 169 -29.34 4.08 31.84
CA ILE A 169 -28.46 3.22 32.61
C ILE A 169 -29.14 1.85 32.75
N LEU A 170 -28.49 0.80 32.27
CA LEU A 170 -28.80 -0.58 32.63
C LEU A 170 -27.65 -1.15 33.48
N PRO A 171 -27.97 -1.98 34.48
CA PRO A 171 -27.02 -2.38 35.51
C PRO A 171 -26.10 -3.50 35.04
N VAL A 172 -24.85 -3.40 35.48
CA VAL A 172 -23.78 -4.39 35.39
C VAL A 172 -24.10 -5.58 36.30
N PRO A 173 -24.06 -6.84 35.83
CA PRO A 173 -23.87 -7.99 36.71
C PRO A 173 -22.36 -8.20 36.94
N GLU A 174 -22.03 -8.35 38.22
CA GLU A 174 -20.71 -8.53 38.81
C GLU A 174 -19.96 -9.78 38.34
N GLU A 175 -18.64 -9.67 38.55
CA GLU A 175 -17.57 -10.64 38.35
C GLU A 175 -17.80 -11.99 39.05
N ASP A 176 -17.26 -13.06 38.45
CA ASP A 176 -16.70 -14.15 39.24
C ASP A 176 -15.32 -14.57 38.70
N ARG A 177 -14.50 -14.96 39.65
CA ARG A 177 -13.04 -15.01 39.69
C ARG A 177 -12.47 -16.20 38.93
N GLY A 178 -11.21 -16.04 38.53
CA GLY A 178 -10.19 -17.02 38.90
C GLY A 178 -9.22 -17.44 37.79
N GLY A 179 -7.92 -17.39 38.12
CA GLY A 179 -6.96 -18.36 37.59
C GLY A 179 -5.71 -17.78 36.96
N ALA A 180 -4.71 -17.48 37.79
CA ALA A 180 -3.32 -17.33 37.38
C ALA A 180 -2.77 -18.62 36.74
N ARG A 181 -1.79 -18.49 35.83
CA ARG A 181 -0.61 -19.37 35.79
C ARG A 181 0.54 -18.82 34.95
N LEU A 182 1.69 -18.76 35.61
CA LEU A 182 3.04 -18.69 35.06
C LEU A 182 3.37 -19.97 34.29
N GLY A 183 4.19 -19.86 33.25
CA GLY A 183 4.84 -21.02 32.61
C GLY A 183 5.74 -20.57 31.46
N GLY A 184 7.05 -20.70 31.64
CA GLY A 184 8.06 -20.30 30.66
C GLY A 184 8.56 -21.44 29.77
N GLY A 185 9.19 -21.01 28.65
CA GLY A 185 10.20 -21.73 27.84
C GLY A 185 9.70 -22.84 26.91
N PRO A 186 10.49 -23.28 25.90
CA PRO A 186 11.82 -22.84 25.45
C PRO A 186 11.93 -22.50 23.94
N VAL A 187 13.07 -21.90 23.56
CA VAL A 187 13.61 -21.74 22.19
C VAL A 187 14.24 -23.08 21.73
N PRO A 188 14.04 -23.53 20.47
CA PRO A 188 15.14 -23.65 19.48
C PRO A 188 14.59 -23.47 18.03
N THR A 189 15.29 -23.32 16.91
CA THR A 189 16.69 -23.42 16.46
C THR A 189 16.73 -22.84 15.04
N GLY A 190 17.93 -22.47 14.59
CA GLY A 190 18.16 -21.70 13.36
C GLY A 190 17.63 -22.31 12.07
N LYS A 191 17.30 -21.39 11.16
CA LYS A 191 17.33 -21.59 9.72
C LYS A 191 17.89 -20.30 9.11
N GLU A 192 18.99 -20.44 8.37
CA GLU A 192 19.40 -19.42 7.39
C GLU A 192 18.24 -19.25 6.40
N TYR A 193 17.63 -18.08 6.41
CA TYR A 193 16.69 -17.68 5.37
C TYR A 193 17.38 -16.64 4.49
N LYS A 194 17.84 -17.09 3.31
CA LYS A 194 17.99 -16.21 2.16
C LYS A 194 16.58 -15.84 1.70
N MET A 195 16.16 -14.61 1.99
CA MET A 195 14.96 -14.05 1.39
C MET A 195 15.31 -12.70 0.79
N ASP A 196 15.28 -12.64 -0.55
CA ASP A 196 15.05 -11.42 -1.32
C ASP A 196 13.60 -10.97 -1.10
N VAL A 197 13.27 -10.60 0.14
CA VAL A 197 12.05 -9.88 0.50
C VAL A 197 12.41 -8.41 0.44
N HIS A 198 11.75 -7.67 -0.43
CA HIS A 198 11.88 -6.22 -0.47
C HIS A 198 11.68 -5.66 0.96
N ASP A 199 12.65 -4.87 1.43
CA ASP A 199 12.82 -4.38 2.80
C ASP A 199 11.57 -3.62 3.36
N GLU A 200 10.59 -3.34 2.50
CA GLU A 200 9.36 -2.62 2.82
C GLU A 200 8.23 -3.50 3.39
N ASP A 201 8.23 -4.81 3.16
CA ASP A 201 7.22 -5.72 3.74
C ASP A 201 7.53 -6.07 5.21
N ILE A 202 8.71 -5.68 5.71
CA ILE A 202 9.14 -5.93 7.09
C ILE A 202 8.61 -4.80 8.01
N PRO A 203 7.84 -5.14 9.06
CA PRO A 203 7.35 -4.14 10.01
C PRO A 203 8.47 -3.26 10.57
N ALA A 204 8.24 -1.94 10.68
CA ALA A 204 9.25 -0.99 11.16
C ALA A 204 9.90 -1.41 12.49
N THR A 205 9.13 -2.02 13.41
CA THR A 205 9.64 -2.54 14.69
C THR A 205 10.69 -3.63 14.51
N LYS A 206 10.54 -4.52 13.53
CA LYS A 206 11.50 -5.58 13.21
C LYS A 206 12.76 -5.02 12.57
N ARG A 207 12.62 -4.03 11.70
CA ARG A 207 13.76 -3.29 11.13
C ARG A 207 14.58 -2.59 12.21
N VAL A 208 13.91 -1.99 13.22
CA VAL A 208 14.61 -1.41 14.39
C VAL A 208 15.42 -2.46 15.15
N GLU A 209 14.82 -3.62 15.45
CA GLU A 209 15.51 -4.70 16.17
C GLU A 209 16.79 -5.13 15.44
N GLU A 210 16.69 -5.33 14.12
CA GLU A 210 17.82 -5.71 13.27
C GLU A 210 18.90 -4.62 13.22
N MET A 211 18.48 -3.37 13.08
CA MET A 211 19.40 -2.23 13.00
C MET A 211 20.13 -1.99 14.32
N CYS A 212 19.44 -2.11 15.47
CA CYS A 212 20.05 -2.07 16.79
C CYS A 212 21.09 -3.19 16.96
N ARG A 213 20.75 -4.42 16.55
CA ARG A 213 21.67 -5.57 16.59
C ARG A 213 22.94 -5.28 15.80
N ARG A 214 22.81 -4.74 14.59
CA ARG A 214 23.94 -4.38 13.71
C ARG A 214 24.83 -3.30 14.31
N LEU A 215 24.24 -2.31 14.99
CA LEU A 215 24.98 -1.23 15.64
C LEU A 215 25.54 -1.59 17.03
N GLY A 216 25.25 -2.78 17.54
CA GLY A 216 25.63 -3.21 18.89
C GLY A 216 24.87 -2.48 20.00
N LEU A 217 23.62 -2.09 19.72
CA LEU A 217 22.71 -1.41 20.64
C LEU A 217 21.62 -2.36 21.15
N VAL A 218 21.12 -2.11 22.36
CA VAL A 218 19.97 -2.83 22.92
C VAL A 218 18.69 -2.42 22.17
N SER A 219 17.84 -3.40 21.83
CA SER A 219 16.56 -3.12 21.19
C SER A 219 15.65 -2.29 22.11
N PRO A 220 15.00 -1.22 21.59
CA PRO A 220 14.22 -0.34 22.43
C PRO A 220 12.91 -0.97 22.90
N LYS A 221 12.48 -0.58 24.10
CA LYS A 221 11.13 -0.83 24.61
C LYS A 221 10.22 0.34 24.25
N TYR A 222 9.13 0.05 23.54
CA TYR A 222 8.15 1.07 23.18
C TYR A 222 7.20 1.34 24.35
N VAL A 223 7.23 2.56 24.87
CA VAL A 223 6.33 3.01 25.93
C VAL A 223 5.24 3.86 25.29
N VAL A 224 4.00 3.41 25.41
CA VAL A 224 2.81 4.12 24.89
C VAL A 224 1.90 4.43 26.06
N THR A 225 1.56 5.71 26.23
CA THR A 225 0.73 6.22 27.31
C THR A 225 -0.46 6.98 26.73
N PRO A 226 -1.67 6.88 27.33
CA PRO A 226 -2.77 7.78 27.00
C PRO A 226 -2.33 9.24 27.13
N ASN A 227 -2.78 10.09 26.23
CA ASN A 227 -2.49 11.51 26.27
C ASN A 227 -3.27 12.17 27.43
N LEU A 228 -2.62 13.05 28.19
CA LEU A 228 -3.19 13.67 29.39
C LEU A 228 -4.32 14.65 29.06
N ASP A 229 -4.25 15.32 27.91
CA ASP A 229 -5.23 16.31 27.49
C ASP A 229 -6.46 15.64 26.85
N ASN A 230 -6.28 14.44 26.28
CA ASN A 230 -7.35 13.71 25.62
C ASN A 230 -7.08 12.19 25.58
N GLU A 231 -7.87 11.42 26.36
CA GLU A 231 -7.76 9.96 26.47
C GLU A 231 -7.99 9.20 25.15
N ALA A 232 -8.59 9.84 24.14
CA ALA A 232 -8.76 9.26 22.80
C ALA A 232 -7.45 9.23 21.99
N TYR A 233 -6.40 9.90 22.45
CA TYR A 233 -5.09 9.91 21.82
C TYR A 233 -4.03 9.27 22.71
N PHE A 234 -2.94 8.85 22.07
CA PHE A 234 -1.80 8.21 22.69
C PHE A 234 -0.54 8.96 22.32
N ASP A 235 0.27 9.17 23.34
CA ASP A 235 1.65 9.63 23.22
C ASP A 235 2.58 8.44 23.45
N GLY A 236 3.82 8.54 23.00
CA GLY A 236 4.78 7.50 23.32
C GLY A 236 6.20 7.84 22.93
N TYR A 237 7.12 7.00 23.37
CA TYR A 237 8.56 7.14 23.14
C TYR A 237 9.25 5.78 23.16
N ALA A 238 10.48 5.75 22.64
CA ALA A 238 11.34 4.58 22.72
C ALA A 238 12.29 4.69 23.92
N ASP A 239 12.34 3.64 24.72
CA ASP A 239 13.25 3.51 25.85
C ASP A 239 14.38 2.53 25.51
N PHE A 240 15.60 3.04 25.44
CA PHE A 240 16.81 2.27 25.13
C PHE A 240 17.56 1.78 26.38
N ALA A 241 17.00 1.98 27.58
CA ALA A 241 17.60 1.56 28.85
C ALA A 241 19.08 1.98 28.96
N ALA A 242 20.01 1.00 28.87
CA ALA A 242 21.44 1.21 28.99
C ALA A 242 22.05 2.10 27.90
N ASP A 243 21.43 2.19 26.72
CA ASP A 243 21.91 3.01 25.60
C ASP A 243 21.26 4.41 25.56
N ALA A 244 20.54 4.83 26.60
CA ALA A 244 19.88 6.14 26.67
C ALA A 244 20.85 7.34 26.58
N GLY A 245 22.15 7.14 26.83
CA GLY A 245 23.19 8.16 26.63
C GLY A 245 23.63 8.33 25.17
N ARG A 246 23.33 7.35 24.30
CA ARG A 246 23.73 7.36 22.88
C ARG A 246 22.61 7.82 21.96
N ILE A 247 21.35 7.56 22.35
CA ILE A 247 20.16 7.95 21.60
C ILE A 247 19.29 8.83 22.51
N SER A 248 19.05 10.07 22.07
CA SER A 248 18.23 11.01 22.81
C SER A 248 16.77 10.57 22.82
N THR A 249 16.26 10.19 23.99
CA THR A 249 14.84 9.80 24.15
C THR A 249 13.87 10.90 23.74
N LYS A 250 14.28 12.18 23.77
CA LYS A 250 13.47 13.32 23.34
C LYS A 250 13.12 13.26 21.86
N GLU A 251 14.03 12.78 21.02
CA GLU A 251 13.87 12.71 19.56
C GLU A 251 12.92 11.58 19.14
N THR A 252 12.76 10.57 20.00
CA THR A 252 11.87 9.42 19.78
C THR A 252 10.41 9.66 20.17
N LYS A 253 10.10 10.84 20.73
CA LYS A 253 8.75 11.15 21.20
C LYS A 253 7.78 11.40 20.04
N VAL A 254 6.61 10.79 20.14
CA VAL A 254 5.43 11.05 19.29
C VAL A 254 4.26 11.45 20.18
N LYS A 255 3.38 12.29 19.66
CA LYS A 255 2.21 12.80 20.40
C LYS A 255 0.96 12.76 19.52
N PHE A 256 -0.21 12.73 20.17
CA PHE A 256 -1.53 12.88 19.53
C PHE A 256 -1.85 11.83 18.47
N ILE A 257 -1.57 10.56 18.75
CA ILE A 257 -1.89 9.45 17.82
C ILE A 257 -3.11 8.66 18.29
N TYR A 258 -4.06 8.39 17.39
CA TYR A 258 -5.37 7.82 17.74
C TYR A 258 -5.34 6.33 18.17
N SER A 259 -4.25 5.59 17.94
CA SER A 259 -4.18 4.14 18.23
C SER A 259 -2.84 3.74 18.80
N ARG A 260 -2.85 2.91 19.86
CA ARG A 260 -1.63 2.36 20.48
C ARG A 260 -0.71 1.66 19.49
N THR A 261 -1.29 0.89 18.56
CA THR A 261 -0.54 0.18 17.53
C THR A 261 0.12 1.17 16.58
N PHE A 262 -0.62 2.17 16.10
CA PHE A 262 -0.07 3.19 15.22
C PHE A 262 0.99 4.03 15.91
N THR A 263 0.81 4.36 17.20
CA THR A 263 1.81 5.07 18.01
C THR A 263 3.10 4.28 18.05
N ARG A 264 3.03 2.95 18.29
CA ARG A 264 4.21 2.08 18.29
C ARG A 264 4.94 2.07 16.95
N HIS A 265 4.21 2.00 15.84
CA HIS A 265 4.81 2.06 14.50
C HIS A 265 5.46 3.41 14.22
N ALA A 266 4.79 4.52 14.54
CA ALA A 266 5.33 5.86 14.36
C ALA A 266 6.60 6.10 15.19
N ILE A 267 6.66 5.57 16.43
CA ILE A 267 7.90 5.60 17.24
C ILE A 267 9.00 4.80 16.53
N ALA A 268 8.69 3.60 16.02
CA ALA A 268 9.67 2.76 15.36
C ALA A 268 10.26 3.41 14.10
N GLU A 269 9.45 4.09 13.28
CA GLU A 269 9.94 4.82 12.11
C GLU A 269 10.86 5.99 12.48
N LYS A 270 10.49 6.79 13.50
CA LYS A 270 11.38 7.84 14.01
C LYS A 270 12.71 7.28 14.50
N VAL A 271 12.66 6.16 15.24
CA VAL A 271 13.85 5.48 15.73
C VAL A 271 14.74 5.00 14.57
N LEU A 272 14.16 4.44 13.51
CA LEU A 272 14.92 4.03 12.32
C LEU A 272 15.69 5.19 11.71
N GLY A 273 15.05 6.35 11.55
CA GLY A 273 15.72 7.54 11.02
C GLY A 273 16.98 7.90 11.83
N ILE A 274 16.87 7.91 13.15
CA ILE A 274 18.00 8.20 14.06
C ILE A 274 19.10 7.13 13.93
N LEU A 275 18.72 5.85 13.87
CA LEU A 275 19.69 4.75 13.75
C LEU A 275 20.46 4.82 12.42
N PHE A 276 19.80 5.19 11.32
CA PHE A 276 20.47 5.39 10.04
C PHE A 276 21.45 6.58 10.07
N GLU A 277 21.10 7.68 10.75
CA GLU A 277 22.03 8.79 10.94
C GLU A 277 23.26 8.39 11.75
N ILE A 278 23.08 7.58 12.80
CA ILE A 278 24.19 7.05 13.60
C ILE A 278 25.10 6.17 12.75
N GLU A 279 24.52 5.28 11.94
CA GLU A 279 25.29 4.43 11.04
C GLU A 279 26.09 5.26 10.03
N LYS A 280 25.45 6.25 9.42
CA LYS A 280 26.08 7.15 8.46
C LYS A 280 27.29 7.85 9.08
N LYS A 281 27.13 8.43 10.29
CA LYS A 281 28.23 9.09 11.01
C LYS A 281 29.38 8.13 11.35
N ARG A 282 29.08 6.89 11.75
CA ARG A 282 30.13 5.88 12.01
C ARG A 282 30.92 5.56 10.75
N LYS A 283 30.23 5.45 9.61
CA LYS A 283 30.88 5.19 8.32
C LYS A 283 31.80 6.34 7.90
N GLU A 284 31.33 7.57 8.01
CA GLU A 284 32.13 8.77 7.70
C GLU A 284 33.42 8.85 8.54
N ILE A 285 33.33 8.57 9.85
CA ILE A 285 34.51 8.53 10.73
C ILE A 285 35.46 7.39 10.36
N CYS A 286 34.94 6.20 10.05
CA CYS A 286 35.76 5.08 9.61
C CYS A 286 36.51 5.38 8.30
N ASP A 287 35.85 6.02 7.34
CA ASP A 287 36.43 6.40 6.06
C ASP A 287 37.51 7.48 6.24
N GLU A 288 37.29 8.46 7.12
CA GLU A 288 38.28 9.50 7.45
C GLU A 288 39.54 8.91 8.11
N VAL A 289 39.37 8.09 9.15
CA VAL A 289 40.50 7.44 9.84
C VAL A 289 41.26 6.50 8.90
N ALA A 290 40.56 5.76 8.04
CA ALA A 290 41.20 4.92 7.03
C ALA A 290 42.03 5.75 6.04
N GLY A 291 41.52 6.91 5.62
CA GLY A 291 42.24 7.86 4.78
C GLY A 291 43.51 8.41 5.43
N GLU A 292 43.44 8.79 6.70
CA GLU A 292 44.61 9.30 7.45
C GLU A 292 45.68 8.24 7.68
N VAL A 293 45.29 7.01 7.99
CA VAL A 293 46.22 5.88 8.18
C VAL A 293 46.93 5.54 6.86
N LEU A 294 46.22 5.58 5.73
CA LEU A 294 46.82 5.37 4.42
C LEU A 294 47.77 6.52 4.03
N ALA A 295 47.39 7.77 4.29
CA ALA A 295 48.23 8.94 4.02
C ALA A 295 49.52 8.93 4.85
N THR A 296 49.46 8.55 6.12
CA THR A 296 50.65 8.42 6.99
C THR A 296 51.55 7.25 6.59
N PHE A 297 51.00 6.17 6.02
CA PHE A 297 51.79 5.04 5.52
C PHE A 297 52.51 5.38 4.20
N VAL A 298 51.91 6.21 3.34
CA VAL A 298 52.52 6.66 2.07
C VAL A 298 53.64 7.67 2.30
N SER A 299 53.52 8.59 3.27
CA SER A 299 54.57 9.58 3.59
C SER A 299 55.83 9.01 4.28
N LYS A 300 55.83 7.73 4.68
CA LYS A 300 56.98 7.07 5.33
C LYS A 300 57.80 6.17 4.38
N LYS A 301 57.50 6.16 3.09
CA LYS A 301 58.31 5.54 2.04
C LYS A 301 59.05 6.60 1.23
#